data_AF-A0A349JEA0-F1
#
_entry.id   AF-A0A349JEA0-F1
#
_cell.length_a   1.000
_cell.length_b   1.000
_cell.length_c   1.000
_cell.angle_alpha   90.00
_cell.angle_beta   90.00
_cell.angle_gamma   90.00
#
_symmetry.space_group_name_H-M   'P 1'
#
loop_
_entity.id
_entity.type
_entity.pdbx_description
1 polymer ?
#
loop_
_entity_poly.entity_id
_entity_poly.type
_entity_poly.pdbx_seq_one_letter_code
_entity_poly.pdbx_strand_id
1 'polypeptide(L)'
;MTPFYFSRTTVHDLRLAILVLACAAWINRAQDRRLRFLLIQNRILRETDADINRMSDAHRRMLGEAAHGLSPKDLAACEPIVTVDTLRRYYREMVIAKWTYPNQGGPGRPPLPTETVQAVLRIARENPRVGAPGIVRRLAAIGITVSESSVRNILRGRRFLMDRDPAFSERFRQP
;
A
#
# COMPACT_ATOMS: atom_id res chain seq x y z
N MET A 1 -3.49 -23.42 75.06
CA MET A 1 -4.04 -22.14 74.56
C MET A 1 -2.88 -21.36 73.94
N THR A 2 -2.54 -21.67 72.68
CA THR A 2 -1.40 -21.06 71.95
C THR A 2 -1.87 -19.77 71.27
N PRO A 3 -1.20 -18.63 71.46
CA PRO A 3 -1.64 -17.38 70.87
C PRO A 3 -1.36 -17.41 69.36
N PHE A 4 -2.40 -17.13 68.57
CA PHE A 4 -2.32 -16.92 67.14
C PHE A 4 -1.46 -15.67 66.87
N TYR A 5 -0.17 -15.86 66.61
CA TYR A 5 0.70 -14.82 66.05
C TYR A 5 0.32 -14.63 64.58
N PHE A 6 -0.59 -13.69 64.30
CA PHE A 6 -0.84 -13.20 62.94
C PHE A 6 0.39 -12.43 62.48
N SER A 7 1.35 -13.16 61.91
CA SER A 7 2.67 -12.66 61.57
C SER A 7 2.62 -11.83 60.28
N ARG A 8 3.32 -10.69 60.36
CA ARG A 8 3.67 -9.76 59.28
C ARG A 8 4.19 -10.47 58.00
N THR A 9 4.64 -11.71 58.10
CA THR A 9 5.25 -12.54 57.05
C THR A 9 4.29 -12.91 55.93
N THR A 10 3.03 -13.24 56.21
CA THR A 10 2.06 -13.68 55.17
C THR A 10 1.84 -12.65 54.05
N VAL A 11 1.77 -11.37 54.40
CA VAL A 11 1.61 -10.27 53.44
C VAL A 11 2.91 -10.03 52.67
N HIS A 12 4.07 -10.20 53.30
CA HIS A 12 5.36 -10.12 52.62
C HIS A 12 5.56 -11.28 51.64
N ASP A 13 5.16 -12.50 52.02
CA ASP A 13 5.26 -13.70 51.18
C ASP A 13 4.35 -13.58 49.94
N LEU A 14 3.13 -13.07 50.10
CA LEU A 14 2.23 -12.79 48.97
C LEU A 14 2.77 -11.67 48.07
N ARG A 15 3.34 -10.59 48.65
CA ARG A 15 3.96 -9.51 47.87
C ARG A 15 5.16 -10.01 47.07
N LEU A 16 6.01 -10.84 47.68
CA LEU A 16 7.15 -11.47 47.00
C LEU A 16 6.67 -12.42 45.90
N ALA A 17 5.65 -13.24 46.17
CA ALA A 17 5.09 -14.14 45.16
C ALA A 17 4.52 -13.37 43.96
N ILE A 18 3.79 -12.27 44.18
CA ILE A 18 3.26 -11.42 43.10
C ILE A 18 4.40 -10.79 42.30
N LEU A 19 5.45 -10.27 42.97
CA LEU A 19 6.61 -9.70 42.28
C LEU A 19 7.36 -10.74 41.45
N VAL A 20 7.55 -11.96 41.98
CA VAL A 20 8.18 -13.07 41.25
C VAL A 20 7.35 -13.46 40.03
N LEU A 21 6.03 -13.61 40.18
CA LEU A 21 5.13 -13.93 39.07
C LEU A 21 5.10 -12.82 38.02
N ALA A 22 5.10 -11.54 38.44
CA ALA A 22 5.14 -10.41 37.53
C ALA A 22 6.48 -10.36 36.76
N CYS A 23 7.61 -10.57 37.44
CA CYS A 23 8.92 -10.67 36.81
C CYS A 23 8.99 -11.85 35.84
N ALA A 24 8.53 -13.03 36.26
CA ALA A 24 8.48 -14.22 35.41
C ALA A 24 7.58 -14.01 34.19
N ALA A 25 6.40 -13.39 34.37
CA ALA A 25 5.50 -13.07 33.27
C ALA A 25 6.08 -12.01 32.32
N TRP A 26 6.82 -11.03 32.84
CA TRP A 26 7.50 -10.01 32.03
C TRP A 26 8.64 -10.62 31.22
N ILE A 27 9.49 -11.44 31.85
CA ILE A 27 10.59 -12.17 31.19
C ILE A 27 10.03 -13.12 30.14
N ASN A 28 8.97 -13.89 30.45
CA ASN A 28 8.35 -14.80 29.49
C ASN A 28 7.75 -14.05 28.29
N ARG A 29 6.99 -12.98 28.51
CA ARG A 29 6.45 -12.17 27.39
C ARG A 29 7.55 -11.56 26.52
N ALA A 30 8.69 -11.19 27.11
CA ALA A 30 9.83 -10.70 26.36
C ALA A 30 10.45 -11.79 25.47
N GLN A 31 10.39 -13.07 25.87
CA GLN A 31 10.94 -14.22 25.16
C GLN A 31 10.00 -14.81 24.08
N ASP A 32 8.70 -14.51 24.10
CA ASP A 32 7.66 -15.11 23.24
C ASP A 32 7.85 -14.92 21.72
N ARG A 33 8.77 -14.08 21.29
CA ARG A 33 8.99 -13.79 19.86
C ARG A 33 9.64 -14.96 19.12
N ARG A 34 10.61 -15.63 19.75
CA ARG A 34 11.28 -16.79 19.16
C ARG A 34 10.31 -17.96 19.00
N LEU A 35 9.51 -18.23 20.05
CA LEU A 35 8.49 -19.27 20.01
C LEU A 35 7.48 -19.01 18.89
N ARG A 36 6.98 -17.78 18.76
CA ARG A 36 6.08 -17.41 17.65
C ARG A 36 6.70 -17.65 16.28
N PHE A 37 7.94 -17.22 16.08
CA PHE A 37 8.66 -17.45 14.83
C PHE A 37 8.77 -18.94 14.52
N LEU A 38 9.20 -19.75 15.49
CA LEU A 38 9.33 -21.21 15.34
C LEU A 38 7.98 -21.89 15.08
N LEU A 39 6.90 -21.48 15.74
CA LEU A 39 5.56 -22.03 15.51
C LEU A 39 5.07 -21.71 14.09
N ILE A 40 5.28 -20.48 13.62
CA ILE A 40 4.93 -20.08 12.25
C ILE A 40 5.77 -20.85 11.23
N GLN A 41 7.08 -20.96 11.45
CA GLN A 41 7.97 -21.73 10.58
C GLN A 41 7.56 -23.20 10.52
N ASN A 42 7.33 -23.86 11.66
CA ASN A 42 6.88 -25.24 11.72
C ASN A 42 5.54 -25.45 11.01
N ARG A 43 4.60 -24.52 11.20
CA ARG A 43 3.31 -24.56 10.50
C ARG A 43 3.50 -24.50 8.98
N ILE A 44 4.29 -23.54 8.50
CA ILE A 44 4.56 -23.38 7.07
C ILE A 44 5.26 -24.62 6.52
N LEU A 45 6.28 -25.14 7.21
CA LEU A 45 6.96 -26.37 6.81
C LEU A 45 6.00 -27.55 6.66
N ARG A 46 5.02 -27.68 7.57
CA ARG A 46 4.00 -28.73 7.48
C ARG A 46 3.00 -28.50 6.34
N GLU A 47 2.61 -27.25 6.10
CA GLU A 47 1.67 -26.89 5.03
C GLU A 47 2.31 -26.97 3.63
N THR A 48 3.63 -26.74 3.52
CA THR A 48 4.36 -26.77 2.25
C THR A 48 5.09 -28.08 1.99
N ASP A 49 5.00 -29.06 2.90
CA ASP A 49 5.76 -30.33 2.83
C ASP A 49 7.28 -30.08 2.70
N ALA A 50 7.78 -29.11 3.46
CA ALA A 50 9.15 -28.60 3.42
C ALA A 50 9.64 -28.07 2.05
N ASP A 51 8.76 -27.93 1.04
CA ASP A 51 9.11 -27.34 -0.26
C ASP A 51 8.92 -25.82 -0.26
N ILE A 52 10.04 -25.09 -0.29
CA ILE A 52 10.06 -23.62 -0.32
C ILE A 52 9.32 -23.06 -1.54
N ASN A 53 9.28 -23.78 -2.67
CA ASN A 53 8.61 -23.32 -3.89
C ASN A 53 7.08 -23.30 -3.73
N ARG A 54 6.53 -24.09 -2.81
CA ARG A 54 5.10 -24.10 -2.46
C ARG A 54 4.70 -23.00 -1.49
N MET A 55 5.64 -22.17 -1.05
CA MET A 55 5.38 -21.10 -0.10
C MET A 55 4.59 -19.95 -0.73
N SER A 56 3.35 -19.76 -0.29
CA SER A 56 2.47 -18.68 -0.73
C SER A 56 2.94 -17.29 -0.26
N ASP A 57 2.42 -16.23 -0.87
CA ASP A 57 2.67 -14.85 -0.41
C ASP A 57 2.12 -14.58 1.00
N ALA A 58 1.14 -15.35 1.46
CA ALA A 58 0.67 -15.29 2.85
C ALA A 58 1.72 -15.84 3.81
N HIS A 59 2.32 -16.99 3.50
CA HIS A 59 3.40 -17.58 4.29
C HIS A 59 4.62 -16.64 4.38
N ARG A 60 5.01 -16.03 3.26
CA ARG A 60 6.11 -15.05 3.19
C ARG A 60 5.86 -13.86 4.11
N ARG A 61 4.64 -13.31 4.07
CA ARG A 61 4.22 -12.20 4.95
C ARG A 61 4.28 -12.61 6.43
N MET A 62 3.72 -13.77 6.78
CA MET A 62 3.75 -14.28 8.17
C MET A 62 5.18 -14.46 8.69
N LEU A 63 6.08 -15.04 7.89
CA LEU A 63 7.48 -15.20 8.26
C LEU A 63 8.20 -13.86 8.40
N GLY A 64 7.99 -12.94 7.45
CA GLY A 64 8.58 -11.60 7.50
C GLY A 64 8.13 -10.82 8.74
N GLU A 65 6.84 -10.85 9.06
CA GLU A 65 6.28 -10.20 10.26
C GLU A 65 6.85 -10.79 11.55
N ALA A 66 6.88 -12.13 11.66
CA ALA A 66 7.43 -12.79 12.85
C ALA A 66 8.93 -12.53 13.03
N ALA A 67 9.68 -12.48 11.93
CA ALA A 67 11.12 -12.22 11.94
C ALA A 67 11.47 -10.78 12.31
N HIS A 68 10.64 -9.79 11.97
CA HIS A 68 10.91 -8.37 12.24
C HIS A 68 11.06 -8.06 13.74
N GLY A 69 10.40 -8.83 14.61
CA GLY A 69 10.49 -8.66 16.06
C GLY A 69 11.78 -9.22 16.70
N LEU A 70 12.64 -9.91 15.96
CA LEU A 70 13.80 -10.63 16.47
C LEU A 70 15.12 -9.93 16.10
N SER A 71 16.10 -9.99 16.99
CA SER A 71 17.46 -9.55 16.65
C SER A 71 18.12 -10.55 15.68
N PRO A 72 19.15 -10.15 14.91
CA PRO A 72 19.87 -11.07 14.02
C PRO A 72 20.39 -12.32 14.72
N LYS A 73 20.89 -12.16 15.96
CA LYS A 73 21.39 -13.26 16.79
C LYS A 73 20.26 -14.23 17.18
N ASP A 74 19.11 -13.69 17.56
CA ASP A 74 17.95 -14.52 17.93
C ASP A 74 17.41 -15.29 16.75
N LEU A 75 17.38 -14.65 15.58
CA LEU A 75 16.89 -15.25 14.35
C LEU A 75 17.84 -16.34 13.86
N ALA A 76 19.17 -16.12 13.95
CA ALA A 76 20.16 -17.15 13.66
C ALA A 76 20.02 -18.38 14.59
N ALA A 77 19.74 -18.16 15.88
CA ALA A 77 19.50 -19.24 16.84
C ALA A 77 18.21 -20.04 16.57
N CYS A 78 17.30 -19.52 15.74
CA CYS A 78 16.06 -20.22 15.37
C CYS A 78 16.21 -21.09 14.12
N GLU A 79 17.39 -21.13 13.49
CA GLU A 79 17.67 -21.90 12.26
C GLU A 79 16.59 -21.70 11.19
N PRO A 80 16.52 -20.49 10.59
CA PRO A 80 15.44 -20.15 9.70
C PRO A 80 15.52 -20.93 8.38
N ILE A 81 14.38 -21.36 7.85
CA ILE A 81 14.28 -22.11 6.59
C ILE A 81 14.74 -21.31 5.36
N VAL A 82 14.85 -19.99 5.51
CA VAL A 82 15.36 -19.05 4.51
C VAL A 82 16.33 -18.08 5.17
N THR A 83 17.17 -17.42 4.38
CA THR A 83 18.16 -16.48 4.92
C THR A 83 17.51 -15.29 5.64
N VAL A 84 18.20 -14.74 6.63
CA VAL A 84 17.75 -13.55 7.38
C VAL A 84 17.43 -12.37 6.46
N ASP A 85 18.25 -12.17 5.42
CA ASP A 85 18.02 -11.11 4.41
C ASP A 85 16.73 -11.33 3.62
N THR A 86 16.39 -12.60 3.34
CA THR A 86 15.13 -12.96 2.67
C THR A 86 13.93 -12.67 3.56
N LEU A 87 14.01 -13.00 4.86
CA LEU A 87 12.95 -12.67 5.82
C LEU A 87 12.72 -11.16 5.93
N ARG A 88 13.80 -10.37 5.96
CA ARG A 88 13.74 -8.91 5.92
C ARG A 88 13.17 -8.39 4.61
N ARG A 89 13.47 -9.04 3.48
CA ARG A 89 12.87 -8.71 2.19
C ARG A 89 11.35 -8.93 2.21
N TYR A 90 10.88 -10.08 2.70
CA TYR A 90 9.44 -10.35 2.82
C TYR A 90 8.72 -9.33 3.71
N TYR A 91 9.33 -8.92 4.82
CA TYR A 91 8.76 -7.86 5.64
C TYR A 91 8.66 -6.52 4.89
N ARG A 92 9.70 -6.13 4.15
CA ARG A 92 9.68 -4.90 3.34
C ARG A 92 8.62 -4.97 2.25
N GLU A 93 8.52 -6.08 1.53
CA GLU A 93 7.50 -6.30 0.49
C GLU A 93 6.08 -6.19 1.08
N MET A 94 5.85 -6.79 2.25
CA MET A 94 4.58 -6.67 2.97
C MET A 94 4.26 -5.22 3.34
N VAL A 95 5.23 -4.48 3.89
CA VAL A 95 5.04 -3.07 4.27
C VAL A 95 4.76 -2.21 3.04
N ILE A 96 5.51 -2.41 1.95
CA ILE A 96 5.26 -1.71 0.68
C ILE A 96 3.85 -2.01 0.20
N ALA A 97 3.43 -3.27 0.17
CA ALA A 97 2.09 -3.65 -0.27
C ALA A 97 0.98 -3.06 0.62
N LYS A 98 1.22 -2.89 1.92
CA LYS A 98 0.27 -2.24 2.84
C LYS A 98 0.06 -0.75 2.53
N TRP A 99 1.14 -0.06 2.14
CA TRP A 99 1.12 1.37 1.86
C TRP A 99 0.94 1.71 0.38
N THR A 100 1.06 0.72 -0.50
CA THR A 100 0.77 0.84 -1.92
C THR A 100 -0.68 0.47 -2.13
N TYR A 101 -1.55 1.48 -2.14
CA TYR A 101 -2.90 1.29 -2.64
C TYR A 101 -2.80 0.89 -4.11
N PRO A 102 -3.48 -0.18 -4.57
CA PRO A 102 -3.67 -0.37 -5.99
C PRO A 102 -4.30 0.91 -6.50
N ASN A 103 -3.72 1.48 -7.55
CA ASN A 103 -4.18 2.73 -8.16
C ASN A 103 -5.56 2.48 -8.77
N GLN A 104 -6.61 2.43 -7.95
CA GLN A 104 -8.01 2.23 -8.36
C GLN A 104 -8.64 3.54 -8.85
N GLY A 105 -7.95 4.66 -8.67
CA GLY A 105 -8.30 5.91 -9.31
C GLY A 105 -7.81 5.91 -10.75
N GLY A 106 -8.74 5.92 -11.71
CA GLY A 106 -8.50 6.60 -12.98
C GLY A 106 -7.98 8.03 -12.72
N PRO A 107 -7.48 8.74 -13.75
CA PRO A 107 -6.90 10.08 -13.57
C PRO A 107 -7.81 10.92 -12.66
N GLY A 108 -7.25 11.46 -11.56
CA GLY A 108 -8.01 11.95 -10.40
C GLY A 108 -9.10 13.01 -10.66
N ARG A 109 -9.23 13.49 -11.91
CA ARG A 109 -10.36 14.29 -12.36
C ARG A 109 -11.32 13.40 -13.16
N PRO A 110 -12.63 13.34 -12.79
CA PRO A 110 -13.60 12.61 -13.59
C PRO A 110 -13.52 13.08 -15.05
N PRO A 111 -13.49 12.15 -16.02
CA PRO A 111 -13.40 12.51 -17.42
C PRO A 111 -14.58 13.41 -17.80
N LEU A 112 -14.33 14.39 -18.67
CA LEU A 112 -15.41 15.22 -19.22
C LEU A 112 -16.49 14.32 -19.85
N PRO A 113 -17.78 14.70 -19.77
CA PRO A 113 -18.86 13.93 -20.37
C PRO A 113 -18.52 13.58 -21.82
N THR A 114 -18.76 12.33 -22.22
CA THR A 114 -18.42 11.84 -23.56
C THR A 114 -19.06 12.70 -24.65
N GLU A 115 -20.27 13.21 -24.40
CA GLU A 115 -20.99 14.13 -25.28
C GLU A 115 -20.21 15.42 -25.54
N THR A 116 -19.65 16.04 -24.49
CA THR A 116 -18.82 17.25 -24.60
C THR A 116 -17.58 16.98 -25.44
N VAL A 117 -16.92 15.83 -25.21
CA VAL A 117 -15.74 15.42 -25.98
C VAL A 117 -16.09 15.20 -27.46
N GLN A 118 -17.22 14.57 -27.75
CA GLN A 118 -17.66 14.37 -29.13
C GLN A 118 -18.03 15.68 -29.82
N ALA A 119 -18.73 16.59 -29.12
CA ALA A 119 -19.07 17.92 -29.64
C ALA A 119 -17.80 18.72 -30.00
N VAL A 120 -16.78 18.71 -29.11
CA VAL A 120 -15.47 19.31 -29.37
C VAL A 120 -14.85 18.75 -30.64
N LEU A 121 -14.79 17.42 -30.78
CA LEU A 121 -14.17 16.78 -31.94
C LEU A 121 -14.94 17.04 -33.23
N ARG A 122 -16.28 17.05 -33.19
CA ARG A 122 -17.13 17.36 -34.35
C ARG A 122 -16.87 18.78 -34.86
N ILE A 123 -16.97 19.78 -33.98
CA ILE A 123 -16.71 21.19 -34.34
C ILE A 123 -15.29 21.37 -34.85
N ALA A 124 -14.32 20.71 -34.22
CA ALA A 124 -12.92 20.77 -34.65
C ALA A 124 -12.74 20.20 -36.07
N ARG A 125 -13.42 19.09 -36.43
CA ARG A 125 -13.38 18.50 -37.78
C ARG A 125 -14.05 19.40 -38.82
N GLU A 126 -15.23 19.92 -38.51
CA GLU A 126 -16.01 20.78 -39.41
C GLU A 126 -15.35 22.15 -39.66
N ASN A 127 -14.53 22.63 -38.72
CA ASN A 127 -13.92 23.96 -38.81
C ASN A 127 -12.40 23.91 -38.66
N PRO A 128 -11.66 23.46 -39.69
CA PRO A 128 -10.25 23.14 -39.53
C PRO A 128 -9.34 24.32 -39.19
N ARG A 129 -9.75 25.55 -39.55
CA ARG A 129 -8.92 26.76 -39.38
C ARG A 129 -9.06 27.41 -38.00
N VAL A 130 -9.94 26.89 -37.15
CA VAL A 130 -10.34 27.52 -35.89
C VAL A 130 -9.58 26.91 -34.71
N GLY A 131 -8.89 27.75 -33.93
CA GLY A 131 -8.18 27.33 -32.72
C GLY A 131 -9.11 27.05 -31.53
N ALA A 132 -8.56 26.64 -30.38
CA ALA A 132 -9.32 26.35 -29.17
C ALA A 132 -10.30 27.47 -28.74
N PRO A 133 -9.94 28.77 -28.78
CA PRO A 133 -10.87 29.85 -28.43
C PRO A 133 -12.12 29.88 -29.32
N GLY A 134 -11.95 29.62 -30.63
CA GLY A 134 -13.07 29.64 -31.56
C GLY A 134 -13.94 28.38 -31.49
N ILE A 135 -13.38 27.26 -31.03
CA ILE A 135 -14.15 26.05 -30.70
C ILE A 135 -14.99 26.31 -29.44
N VAL A 136 -14.40 26.89 -28.40
CA VAL A 136 -15.13 27.30 -27.18
C VAL A 136 -16.29 28.22 -27.52
N ARG A 137 -16.06 29.24 -28.37
CA ARG A 137 -17.13 30.16 -28.79
C ARG A 137 -18.30 29.45 -29.49
N ARG A 138 -18.03 28.44 -30.33
CA ARG A 138 -19.09 27.66 -30.98
C ARG A 138 -19.80 26.71 -30.03
N LEU A 139 -19.08 26.11 -29.09
CA LEU A 139 -19.66 25.29 -28.02
C LEU A 139 -20.60 26.13 -27.15
N ALA A 140 -20.21 27.36 -26.79
CA ALA A 140 -21.05 28.29 -26.05
C ALA A 140 -22.34 28.64 -26.83
N ALA A 141 -22.26 28.81 -28.15
CA ALA A 141 -23.43 29.06 -28.99
C ALA A 141 -24.45 27.91 -29.01
N ILE A 142 -24.04 26.68 -28.70
CA ILE A 142 -24.91 25.49 -28.56
C ILE A 142 -25.17 25.10 -27.11
N GLY A 143 -24.89 26.00 -26.15
CA GLY A 143 -25.18 25.81 -24.72
C GLY A 143 -24.17 24.95 -23.95
N ILE A 144 -23.01 24.63 -24.53
CA ILE A 144 -21.98 23.81 -23.88
C ILE A 144 -20.83 24.70 -23.38
N THR A 145 -20.68 24.81 -22.06
CA THR A 145 -19.62 25.61 -21.43
C THR A 145 -18.39 24.75 -21.13
N VAL A 146 -17.24 25.07 -21.76
CA VAL A 146 -15.97 24.34 -21.60
C VAL A 146 -14.81 25.33 -21.56
N SER A 147 -13.82 25.10 -20.70
CA SER A 147 -12.60 25.93 -20.71
C SER A 147 -11.76 25.66 -21.96
N GLU A 148 -11.07 26.68 -22.45
CA GLU A 148 -10.14 26.53 -23.57
C GLU A 148 -9.06 25.48 -23.30
N SER A 149 -8.54 25.45 -22.07
CA SER A 149 -7.57 24.45 -21.61
C SER A 149 -8.10 23.01 -21.70
N SER A 150 -9.39 22.81 -21.42
CA SER A 150 -10.04 21.50 -21.53
C SER A 150 -10.17 21.07 -23.00
N VAL A 151 -10.54 22.00 -23.88
CA VAL A 151 -10.57 21.75 -25.34
C VAL A 151 -9.16 21.40 -25.83
N ARG A 152 -8.14 22.14 -25.42
CA ARG A 152 -6.73 21.88 -25.78
C ARG A 152 -6.26 20.49 -25.33
N ASN A 153 -6.60 20.10 -24.10
CA ASN A 153 -6.27 18.78 -23.56
C ASN A 153 -6.99 17.65 -24.29
N ILE A 154 -8.26 17.83 -24.67
CA ILE A 154 -9.01 16.85 -25.48
C ILE A 154 -8.35 16.64 -26.84
N LEU A 155 -8.00 17.73 -27.54
CA LEU A 155 -7.42 17.66 -28.87
C LEU A 155 -5.99 17.07 -28.83
N ARG A 156 -5.20 17.36 -27.79
CA ARG A 156 -3.88 16.74 -27.56
C ARG A 156 -4.00 15.26 -27.22
N GLY A 157 -4.85 14.91 -26.25
CA GLY A 157 -5.00 13.55 -25.73
C GLY A 157 -5.51 12.54 -26.76
N ARG A 158 -6.25 12.99 -27.78
CA ARG A 158 -6.71 12.13 -28.88
C ARG A 158 -5.87 12.24 -30.15
N ARG A 159 -4.67 12.83 -30.05
CA ARG A 159 -3.74 13.02 -31.18
C ARG A 159 -4.32 13.83 -32.36
N PHE A 160 -5.47 14.48 -32.17
CA PHE A 160 -6.18 15.25 -33.21
C PHE A 160 -5.35 16.41 -33.76
N LEU A 161 -4.46 16.98 -32.94
CA LEU A 161 -3.56 18.06 -33.36
C LEU A 161 -2.40 17.57 -34.24
N MET A 162 -2.05 16.28 -34.21
CA MET A 162 -0.89 15.72 -34.92
C MET A 162 -1.23 15.34 -36.36
N ASP A 163 -2.48 15.03 -36.67
CA ASP A 163 -2.96 14.69 -38.02
C ASP A 163 -3.30 15.94 -38.87
N ARG A 164 -2.86 17.12 -38.44
CA ARG A 164 -3.21 18.43 -39.03
C ARG A 164 -1.97 19.13 -39.60
N ASP A 165 -2.22 20.07 -40.52
CA ASP A 165 -1.23 21.03 -41.04
C ASP A 165 -0.34 21.59 -39.91
N PRO A 166 1.00 21.57 -40.03
CA PRO A 166 1.92 22.05 -39.01
C PRO A 166 1.57 23.45 -38.50
N ALA A 167 1.10 24.35 -39.37
CA ALA A 167 0.71 25.72 -39.02
C ALA A 167 -0.50 25.79 -38.06
N PHE A 168 -1.35 24.76 -38.05
CA PHE A 168 -2.45 24.63 -37.11
C PHE A 168 -1.95 24.27 -35.70
N SER A 169 -0.99 23.36 -35.59
CA SER A 169 -0.45 22.89 -34.30
C SER A 169 0.25 23.99 -33.51
N GLU A 170 0.90 24.94 -34.20
CA GLU A 170 1.61 26.08 -33.59
C GLU A 170 0.68 27.04 -32.87
N ARG A 171 -0.55 27.24 -33.38
CA ARG A 171 -1.57 28.09 -32.73
C ARG A 171 -2.03 27.57 -31.37
N PHE A 172 -1.77 26.29 -31.04
CA PHE A 172 -2.11 25.68 -29.74
C PHE A 172 -0.90 25.52 -28.80
N ARG A 173 0.30 25.96 -29.22
CA ARG A 173 1.52 25.86 -28.41
C ARG A 173 1.71 27.06 -27.49
N GLN A 174 1.07 28.20 -27.77
CA GLN A 174 1.14 29.40 -26.95
C GLN A 174 0.28 29.25 -25.67
N PRO A 175 0.77 29.71 -24.50
CA PRO A 175 0.11 29.55 -23.20
C PRO A 175 -1.29 30.17 -23.17
#